data_AF-A0A8C2XZB6-F1
#
_entry.id   AF-A0A8C2XZB6-F1
#
_cell.length_a   1.000
_cell.length_b   1.000
_cell.length_c   1.000
_cell.angle_alpha   90.00
_cell.angle_beta   90.00
_cell.angle_gamma   90.00
#
_symmetry.space_group_name_H-M   'P 1'
#
loop_
_entity.id
_entity.type
_entity.pdbx_description
1 polymer ?
#
loop_
_entity_poly.entity_id
_entity_poly.type
_entity_poly.pdbx_seq_one_letter_code
_entity_poly.pdbx_strand_id
1 'polypeptide(L)'
;PGSCNHPQPSPGPAHCRPRASRPGTRHRVVSTCHSLVVGVVGLYIFFFDEAAIADPLWGDTSLGKVNIAIASGYLVSDLLILIWYWKVIGDKYFVIHHCTALYAYHFVLLSHKGSHSQLWSSLVAQKKDGVLVYIGNFRLLAELSSPFVNQRWFFEALKYPKFSKANVINGILMTVVFFVVRIASIPPFYSYMYSVFGTEAYRRLGFLIQFSWITTCVVLDVMNVMWMIKISKGCIKIISLLRQEKARKSLQNGKLD
;
A
#
# COMPACT_ATOMS: atom_id res chain seq x y z
N PRO A 1 32.46 44.47 54.33
CA PRO A 1 32.57 43.71 53.07
C PRO A 1 31.35 42.80 52.91
N GLY A 2 30.32 43.33 52.25
CA GLY A 2 29.00 42.69 52.11
C GLY A 2 28.99 41.57 51.07
N SER A 3 28.17 40.57 51.36
CA SER A 3 27.75 39.52 50.43
C SER A 3 26.45 39.97 49.76
N CYS A 4 26.49 40.29 48.47
CA CYS A 4 25.32 40.56 47.64
C CYS A 4 24.98 39.36 46.74
N ASN A 5 23.70 39.01 46.76
CA ASN A 5 23.04 37.97 45.96
C ASN A 5 23.19 38.16 44.44
N HIS A 6 23.23 37.05 43.69
CA HIS A 6 22.52 36.95 42.42
C HIS A 6 21.81 35.59 42.26
N PRO A 7 20.58 35.56 41.72
CA PRO A 7 19.66 34.42 41.79
C PRO A 7 19.79 33.42 40.63
N GLN A 8 19.44 32.17 40.91
CA GLN A 8 19.29 31.08 39.95
C GLN A 8 18.24 31.42 38.87
N PRO A 9 18.49 31.12 37.58
CA PRO A 9 17.49 31.35 36.55
C PRO A 9 16.38 30.28 36.62
N SER A 10 15.17 30.74 36.86
CA SER A 10 13.92 29.99 36.73
C SER A 10 13.75 29.35 35.35
N PRO A 11 13.22 28.12 35.23
CA PRO A 11 12.93 27.51 33.93
C PRO A 11 11.73 28.21 33.29
N GLY A 12 12.00 29.07 32.31
CA GLY A 12 10.98 29.68 31.46
C GLY A 12 10.20 28.62 30.66
N PRO A 13 9.00 28.98 30.15
CA PRO A 13 8.07 28.05 29.55
C PRO A 13 8.70 27.39 28.33
N ALA A 14 8.59 26.06 28.26
CA ALA A 14 9.00 25.26 27.13
C ALA A 14 8.43 25.87 25.85
N HIS A 15 9.27 26.58 25.09
CA HIS A 15 8.95 26.95 23.73
C HIS A 15 8.63 25.66 22.98
N CYS A 16 7.35 25.47 22.67
CA CYS A 16 6.84 24.58 21.65
C CYS A 16 7.50 24.96 20.32
N ARG A 17 8.76 24.56 20.12
CA ARG A 17 9.32 24.44 18.79
C ARG A 17 8.50 23.34 18.10
N PRO A 18 7.88 23.60 16.93
CA PRO A 18 7.26 22.54 16.15
C PRO A 18 8.37 21.51 15.89
N ARG A 19 8.25 20.33 16.49
CA ARG A 19 9.27 19.30 16.42
C ARG A 19 9.45 18.94 14.95
N ALA A 20 10.58 19.40 14.39
CA ALA A 20 10.98 19.23 13.01
C ALA A 20 10.62 17.83 12.50
N SER A 21 9.98 17.83 11.34
CA SER A 21 9.46 16.67 10.61
C SER A 21 10.46 15.51 10.61
N ARG A 22 10.14 14.44 11.35
CA ARG A 22 10.85 13.16 11.25
C ARG A 22 10.79 12.70 9.79
N PRO A 23 11.88 12.20 9.18
CA PRO A 23 11.87 11.65 7.82
C PRO A 23 10.69 10.70 7.56
N GLY A 24 10.34 9.86 8.55
CA GLY A 24 9.18 8.97 8.48
C GLY A 24 7.81 9.66 8.39
N THR A 25 7.65 10.87 8.94
CA THR A 25 6.42 11.66 8.81
C THR A 25 6.24 12.14 7.38
N ARG A 26 7.28 12.74 6.78
CA ARG A 26 7.23 13.23 5.39
C ARG A 26 7.00 12.08 4.41
N HIS A 27 7.74 10.98 4.60
CA HIS A 27 7.61 9.76 3.80
C HIS A 27 6.17 9.23 3.80
N ARG A 28 5.51 9.15 4.96
CA ARG A 28 4.13 8.68 5.06
C ARG A 28 3.09 9.63 4.49
N VAL A 29 3.33 10.95 4.50
CA VAL A 29 2.44 11.90 3.81
C VAL A 29 2.52 11.68 2.30
N VAL A 30 3.73 11.58 1.75
CA VAL A 30 3.94 11.33 0.32
C VAL A 30 3.33 9.99 -0.09
N SER A 31 3.53 8.94 0.72
CA SER A 31 2.90 7.63 0.53
C SER A 31 1.38 7.72 0.48
N THR A 32 0.76 8.44 1.43
CA THR A 32 -0.70 8.62 1.43
C THR A 32 -1.19 9.37 0.18
N CYS A 33 -0.52 10.44 -0.23
CA CYS A 33 -0.88 11.18 -1.45
C CYS A 33 -0.76 10.28 -2.68
N HIS A 34 0.35 9.54 -2.80
CA HIS A 34 0.58 8.60 -3.87
C HIS A 34 -0.56 7.56 -3.95
N SER A 35 -0.83 6.87 -2.84
CA SER A 35 -1.82 5.80 -2.79
C SER A 35 -3.24 6.28 -3.11
N LEU A 36 -3.59 7.52 -2.72
CA LEU A 36 -4.87 8.11 -3.09
C LEU A 36 -4.95 8.40 -4.60
N VAL A 37 -3.88 8.98 -5.18
CA VAL A 37 -3.84 9.27 -6.63
C VAL A 37 -3.97 7.97 -7.43
N VAL A 38 -3.10 6.99 -7.19
CA VAL A 38 -3.10 5.76 -7.99
C VAL A 38 -4.30 4.87 -7.72
N GLY A 39 -4.82 4.90 -6.49
CA GLY A 39 -6.02 4.19 -6.10
C GLY A 39 -7.28 4.76 -6.75
N VAL A 40 -7.45 6.09 -6.77
CA VAL A 40 -8.60 6.74 -7.42
C VAL A 40 -8.57 6.53 -8.94
N VAL A 41 -7.40 6.71 -9.57
CA VAL A 41 -7.25 6.44 -11.01
C VAL A 41 -7.48 4.95 -11.30
N GLY A 42 -6.99 4.05 -10.45
CA GLY A 42 -7.24 2.61 -10.56
C GLY A 42 -8.74 2.26 -10.46
N LEU A 43 -9.49 2.89 -9.54
CA LEU A 43 -10.94 2.70 -9.44
C LEU A 43 -11.64 3.19 -10.70
N TYR A 44 -11.22 4.32 -11.25
CA TYR A 44 -11.78 4.83 -12.50
C TYR A 44 -11.59 3.82 -13.64
N ILE A 45 -10.37 3.30 -13.81
CA ILE A 45 -10.08 2.30 -14.85
C ILE A 45 -10.90 1.02 -14.62
N PHE A 46 -11.02 0.59 -13.37
CA PHE A 46 -11.76 -0.63 -13.02
C PHE A 46 -13.25 -0.55 -13.36
N PHE A 47 -13.89 0.62 -13.14
CA PHE A 47 -15.33 0.79 -13.30
C PHE A 47 -15.77 1.42 -14.63
N PHE A 48 -14.93 2.24 -15.26
CA PHE A 48 -15.36 3.12 -16.36
C PHE A 48 -14.52 3.03 -17.64
N ASP A 49 -13.34 2.40 -17.63
CA ASP A 49 -12.52 2.30 -18.84
C ASP A 49 -12.99 1.11 -19.69
N GLU A 50 -13.87 1.39 -20.65
CA GLU A 50 -14.49 0.38 -21.53
C GLU A 50 -13.45 -0.45 -22.29
N ALA A 51 -12.35 0.16 -22.74
CA ALA A 51 -11.30 -0.55 -23.47
C ALA A 51 -10.58 -1.56 -22.56
N ALA A 52 -10.29 -1.17 -21.33
CA ALA A 52 -9.69 -2.02 -20.31
C ALA A 52 -10.62 -3.16 -19.87
N ILE A 53 -11.92 -2.85 -19.73
CA ILE A 53 -12.94 -3.80 -19.25
C ILE A 53 -13.26 -4.83 -20.34
N ALA A 54 -13.34 -4.40 -21.60
CA ALA A 54 -13.67 -5.27 -22.73
C ALA A 54 -12.56 -6.30 -23.04
N ASP A 55 -11.29 -5.91 -22.91
CA ASP A 55 -10.15 -6.81 -23.07
C ASP A 55 -9.13 -6.62 -21.93
N PRO A 56 -9.28 -7.32 -20.80
CA PRO A 56 -8.41 -7.09 -19.65
C PRO A 56 -6.97 -7.59 -19.86
N LEU A 57 -6.70 -8.40 -20.90
CA LEU A 57 -5.36 -8.92 -21.21
C LEU A 57 -4.57 -7.97 -22.12
N TRP A 58 -5.24 -7.41 -23.14
CA TRP A 58 -4.60 -6.63 -24.21
C TRP A 58 -5.18 -5.23 -24.39
N GLY A 59 -6.19 -4.85 -23.60
CA GLY A 59 -6.85 -3.56 -23.64
C GLY A 59 -5.85 -2.43 -23.42
N ASP A 60 -5.74 -1.55 -24.41
CA ASP A 60 -4.80 -0.45 -24.34
C ASP A 60 -5.44 0.78 -23.69
N THR A 61 -4.94 1.14 -22.51
CA THR A 61 -5.38 2.31 -21.77
C THR A 61 -4.20 3.25 -21.54
N SER A 62 -4.18 4.41 -22.21
CA SER A 62 -3.15 5.43 -21.96
C SER A 62 -3.14 5.87 -20.49
N LEU A 63 -4.33 6.03 -19.89
CA LEU A 63 -4.48 6.39 -18.48
C LEU A 63 -3.92 5.32 -17.55
N GLY A 64 -4.19 4.03 -17.82
CA GLY A 64 -3.65 2.93 -17.03
C GLY A 64 -2.14 2.77 -17.14
N LYS A 65 -1.53 3.06 -18.30
CA LYS A 65 -0.07 3.09 -18.45
C LYS A 65 0.54 4.23 -17.63
N VAL A 66 -0.06 5.42 -17.69
CA VAL A 66 0.38 6.58 -16.88
C VAL A 66 0.26 6.26 -15.39
N ASN A 67 -0.84 5.63 -14.95
CA ASN A 67 -1.02 5.25 -13.55
C ASN A 67 0.07 4.27 -13.06
N ILE A 68 0.38 3.26 -13.86
CA ILE A 68 1.46 2.30 -13.58
C ILE A 68 2.84 2.99 -13.60
N ALA A 69 3.06 3.95 -14.48
CA ALA A 69 4.30 4.73 -14.53
C ALA A 69 4.47 5.60 -13.26
N ILE A 70 3.40 6.26 -12.80
CA ILE A 70 3.38 7.02 -11.53
C ILE A 70 3.67 6.08 -10.35
N ALA A 71 3.02 4.91 -10.29
CA ALA A 71 3.29 3.88 -9.29
C ALA A 71 4.74 3.41 -9.31
N SER A 72 5.28 3.12 -10.49
CA SER A 72 6.67 2.68 -10.62
C SER A 72 7.65 3.74 -10.15
N GLY A 73 7.48 5.00 -10.57
CA GLY A 73 8.33 6.10 -10.13
C GLY A 73 8.30 6.32 -8.62
N TYR A 74 7.11 6.25 -8.01
CA TYR A 74 6.98 6.30 -6.56
C TYR A 74 7.67 5.12 -5.88
N LEU A 75 7.43 3.87 -6.32
CA LEU A 75 8.02 2.67 -5.71
C LEU A 75 9.56 2.68 -5.77
N VAL A 76 10.15 3.19 -6.86
CA VAL A 76 11.61 3.39 -6.95
C VAL A 76 12.07 4.38 -5.88
N SER A 77 11.40 5.54 -5.79
CA SER A 77 11.73 6.57 -4.79
C SER A 77 11.58 6.04 -3.35
N ASP A 78 10.50 5.31 -3.08
CA ASP A 78 10.21 4.71 -1.78
C ASP A 78 11.27 3.68 -1.39
N LEU A 79 11.65 2.81 -2.32
CA LEU A 79 12.69 1.81 -2.12
C LEU A 79 14.06 2.45 -1.82
N LEU A 80 14.43 3.52 -2.55
CA LEU A 80 15.67 4.25 -2.30
C LEU A 80 15.67 4.89 -0.90
N ILE A 81 14.56 5.52 -0.50
CA ILE A 81 14.40 6.09 0.85
C ILE A 81 14.49 5.00 1.91
N LEU A 82 13.86 3.85 1.68
CA LEU A 82 13.85 2.71 2.61
C LEU A 82 15.25 2.11 2.80
N ILE A 83 16.04 2.01 1.72
CA ILE A 83 17.44 1.55 1.77
C ILE A 83 18.32 2.58 2.49
N TRP A 84 18.19 3.87 2.16
CA TRP A 84 18.98 4.93 2.78
C TRP A 84 18.71 5.04 4.28
N TYR A 85 17.43 5.04 4.67
CA TYR A 85 17.00 5.16 6.06
C TYR A 85 16.67 3.80 6.70
N TRP A 86 17.43 2.75 6.35
CA TRP A 86 17.22 1.37 6.81
C TRP A 86 17.05 1.25 8.32
N LYS A 87 17.87 1.96 9.11
CA LYS A 87 17.82 1.92 10.59
C LYS A 87 16.50 2.43 11.18
N VAL A 88 15.71 3.20 10.42
CA VAL A 88 14.48 3.86 10.90
C VAL A 88 13.23 3.26 10.27
N ILE A 89 13.30 2.84 8.99
CA ILE A 89 12.13 2.47 8.17
C ILE A 89 12.25 1.04 7.61
N GLY A 90 13.45 0.46 7.60
CA GLY A 90 13.76 -0.78 6.89
C GLY A 90 12.92 -1.99 7.33
N ASP A 91 12.24 -2.62 6.38
CA ASP A 91 11.56 -3.89 6.55
C ASP A 91 11.76 -4.75 5.29
N LYS A 92 12.33 -5.96 5.48
CA LYS A 92 12.65 -6.91 4.42
C LYS A 92 11.42 -7.28 3.58
N TYR A 93 10.24 -7.38 4.20
CA TYR A 93 9.00 -7.68 3.48
C TYR A 93 8.60 -6.54 2.55
N PHE A 94 8.79 -5.29 2.98
CA PHE A 94 8.56 -4.12 2.14
C PHE A 94 9.56 -4.06 0.98
N VAL A 95 10.83 -4.41 1.18
CA VAL A 95 11.79 -4.49 0.06
C VAL A 95 11.34 -5.50 -0.98
N ILE A 96 10.99 -6.72 -0.55
CA ILE A 96 10.51 -7.78 -1.44
C ILE A 96 9.24 -7.32 -2.18
N HIS A 97 8.33 -6.64 -1.48
CA HIS A 97 7.14 -6.04 -2.08
C HIS A 97 7.47 -5.08 -3.21
N HIS A 98 8.34 -4.10 -2.95
CA HIS A 98 8.71 -3.07 -3.91
C HIS A 98 9.43 -3.69 -5.11
N CYS A 99 10.40 -4.58 -4.88
CA CYS A 99 11.11 -5.25 -5.97
C CYS A 99 10.17 -6.11 -6.83
N THR A 100 9.25 -6.85 -6.22
CA THR A 100 8.29 -7.70 -6.95
C THR A 100 7.30 -6.85 -7.76
N ALA A 101 6.79 -5.77 -7.18
CA ALA A 101 5.88 -4.85 -7.87
C ALA A 101 6.58 -4.10 -9.02
N LEU A 102 7.80 -3.59 -8.80
CA LEU A 102 8.61 -2.94 -9.82
C LEU A 102 8.95 -3.90 -10.96
N TYR A 103 9.30 -5.15 -10.64
CA TYR A 103 9.53 -6.18 -11.66
C TYR A 103 8.27 -6.41 -12.50
N ALA A 104 7.09 -6.56 -11.88
CA ALA A 104 5.84 -6.73 -12.61
C ALA A 104 5.50 -5.51 -13.49
N TYR A 105 5.62 -4.29 -12.97
CA TYR A 105 5.33 -3.06 -13.71
C TYR A 105 6.32 -2.80 -14.83
N HIS A 106 7.56 -3.24 -14.69
CA HIS A 106 8.55 -3.17 -15.76
C HIS A 106 8.08 -3.92 -17.01
N PHE A 107 7.52 -5.12 -16.89
CA PHE A 107 6.97 -5.84 -18.06
C PHE A 107 5.78 -5.12 -18.70
N VAL A 108 4.91 -4.53 -17.88
CA VAL A 108 3.75 -3.79 -18.38
C VAL A 108 4.18 -2.52 -19.13
N LEU A 109 5.17 -1.80 -18.61
CA LEU A 109 5.66 -0.56 -19.21
C LEU A 109 6.58 -0.79 -20.43
N LEU A 110 7.39 -1.85 -20.42
CA LEU A 110 8.21 -2.22 -21.59
C LEU A 110 7.39 -2.68 -22.79
N SER A 111 6.14 -3.05 -22.57
CA SER A 111 5.18 -3.35 -23.64
C SER A 111 4.67 -2.09 -24.36
N HIS A 112 5.19 -0.90 -24.06
CA HIS A 112 4.88 0.36 -24.74
C HIS A 112 5.81 0.63 -25.93
N LYS A 113 5.23 0.94 -27.11
CA LYS A 113 5.93 1.39 -28.32
C LYS A 113 6.92 2.52 -28.01
N GLY A 114 8.21 2.20 -28.09
CA GLY A 114 9.31 3.15 -27.88
C GLY A 114 10.40 2.62 -26.94
N SER A 115 10.12 1.59 -26.13
CA SER A 115 11.08 0.98 -25.20
C SER A 115 11.56 -0.41 -25.66
N HIS A 116 11.63 -0.65 -26.98
CA HIS A 116 12.17 -1.91 -27.49
C HIS A 116 13.70 -1.83 -27.58
N SER A 117 14.40 -2.37 -26.58
CA SER A 117 15.79 -2.76 -26.78
C SER A 117 15.85 -3.97 -27.74
N GLN A 118 16.98 -4.15 -28.43
CA GLN A 118 17.20 -5.33 -29.28
C GLN A 118 17.07 -6.64 -28.48
N LEU A 119 17.47 -6.62 -27.20
CA LEU A 119 17.33 -7.75 -26.28
C LEU A 119 15.85 -8.07 -26.00
N TRP A 120 15.02 -7.06 -25.72
CA TRP A 120 13.58 -7.25 -25.46
C TRP A 120 12.86 -7.88 -26.66
N SER A 121 13.19 -7.39 -27.86
CA SER A 121 12.60 -7.91 -29.11
C SER A 121 12.98 -9.36 -29.41
N SER A 122 14.07 -9.87 -28.80
CA SER A 122 14.52 -11.26 -28.92
C SER A 122 13.93 -12.17 -27.83
N LEU A 123 13.66 -11.62 -26.64
CA LEU A 123 13.11 -12.37 -25.50
C LEU A 123 11.57 -12.44 -25.52
N VAL A 124 10.92 -11.49 -26.19
CA VAL A 124 9.48 -11.33 -26.19
C VAL A 124 9.00 -11.19 -27.63
N ALA A 125 8.29 -12.19 -28.13
CA ALA A 125 7.76 -12.24 -29.51
C ALA A 125 6.58 -11.26 -29.77
N GLN A 126 6.29 -10.39 -28.82
CA GLN A 126 5.03 -9.67 -28.71
C GLN A 126 5.20 -8.19 -29.12
N LYS A 127 4.31 -7.70 -30.00
CA LYS A 127 4.45 -6.42 -30.75
C LYS A 127 3.33 -5.40 -30.50
N LYS A 128 2.34 -5.74 -29.68
CA LYS A 128 1.15 -4.92 -29.35
C LYS A 128 1.32 -4.14 -28.05
N ASP A 129 0.77 -2.94 -28.02
CA ASP A 129 0.76 -2.11 -26.83
C ASP A 129 -0.25 -2.65 -25.78
N GLY A 130 0.00 -2.41 -24.50
CA GLY A 130 -1.04 -2.52 -23.46
C GLY A 130 -1.16 -3.85 -22.73
N VAL A 131 -0.14 -4.73 -22.79
CA VAL A 131 -0.18 -6.03 -22.13
C VAL A 131 -0.37 -5.92 -20.62
N LEU A 132 -1.42 -6.55 -20.10
CA LEU A 132 -1.73 -6.64 -18.67
C LEU A 132 -1.90 -5.30 -17.94
N VAL A 133 -2.15 -4.21 -18.68
CA VAL A 133 -2.31 -2.87 -18.08
C VAL A 133 -3.51 -2.83 -17.14
N TYR A 134 -4.65 -3.39 -17.56
CA TYR A 134 -5.82 -3.48 -16.68
C TYR A 134 -5.51 -4.29 -15.42
N ILE A 135 -4.86 -5.45 -15.58
CA ILE A 135 -4.47 -6.30 -14.45
C ILE A 135 -3.54 -5.57 -13.49
N GLY A 136 -2.54 -4.84 -13.99
CA GLY A 136 -1.68 -4.01 -13.16
C GLY A 136 -2.46 -2.95 -12.37
N ASN A 137 -3.43 -2.29 -13.00
CA ASN A 137 -4.28 -1.29 -12.35
C ASN A 137 -5.26 -1.90 -11.34
N PHE A 138 -5.84 -3.06 -11.63
CA PHE A 138 -6.64 -3.82 -10.68
C PHE A 138 -5.83 -4.15 -9.42
N ARG A 139 -4.56 -4.55 -9.59
CA ARG A 139 -3.65 -4.83 -8.48
C ARG A 139 -3.25 -3.55 -7.71
N LEU A 140 -3.17 -2.40 -8.38
CA LEU A 140 -2.93 -1.10 -7.75
C LEU A 140 -4.05 -0.65 -6.80
N LEU A 141 -5.27 -1.18 -6.92
CA LEU A 141 -6.34 -0.93 -5.94
C LEU A 141 -5.94 -1.29 -4.51
N ALA A 142 -4.97 -2.19 -4.35
CA ALA A 142 -4.35 -2.52 -3.07
C ALA A 142 -3.83 -1.27 -2.32
N GLU A 143 -3.38 -0.24 -3.04
CA GLU A 143 -2.88 1.02 -2.47
C GLU A 143 -3.93 1.80 -1.69
N LEU A 144 -5.22 1.62 -1.96
CA LEU A 144 -6.30 2.28 -1.21
C LEU A 144 -6.28 1.97 0.30
N SER A 145 -5.63 0.88 0.71
CA SER A 145 -5.44 0.53 2.12
C SER A 145 -4.28 1.28 2.80
N SER A 146 -3.29 1.75 2.06
CA SER A 146 -2.08 2.41 2.55
C SER A 146 -2.35 3.68 3.38
N PRO A 147 -3.32 4.57 3.01
CA PRO A 147 -3.70 5.73 3.82
C PRO A 147 -4.07 5.37 5.27
N PHE A 148 -4.81 4.29 5.48
CA PHE A 148 -5.25 3.86 6.82
C PHE A 148 -4.09 3.28 7.65
N VAL A 149 -3.17 2.59 6.99
CA VAL A 149 -1.93 2.07 7.60
C VAL A 149 -1.04 3.24 8.03
N ASN A 150 -0.87 4.25 7.17
CA ASN A 150 -0.13 5.46 7.49
C ASN A 150 -0.80 6.27 8.61
N GLN A 151 -2.12 6.38 8.59
CA GLN A 151 -2.89 7.06 9.62
C GLN A 151 -2.71 6.42 11.01
N ARG A 152 -2.67 5.09 11.08
CA ARG A 152 -2.36 4.38 12.33
C ARG A 152 -1.00 4.77 12.87
N TRP A 153 0.01 4.82 12.01
CA TRP A 153 1.35 5.25 12.43
C TRP A 153 1.34 6.70 12.93
N PHE A 154 0.58 7.61 12.29
CA PHE A 154 0.45 8.98 12.77
C PHE A 154 -0.15 9.04 14.18
N PHE A 155 -1.19 8.25 14.46
CA PHE A 155 -1.74 8.17 15.83
C PHE A 155 -0.70 7.68 16.84
N GLU A 156 0.09 6.67 16.49
CA GLU A 156 1.16 6.16 17.35
C GLU A 156 2.27 7.23 17.55
N ALA A 157 2.67 7.92 16.49
CA ALA A 157 3.70 8.96 16.53
C ALA A 157 3.28 10.21 17.34
N LEU A 158 2.00 10.58 17.25
CA LEU A 158 1.38 11.68 17.99
C LEU A 158 0.98 11.28 19.42
N LYS A 159 1.25 10.03 19.83
CA LYS A 159 0.89 9.48 21.15
C LYS A 159 -0.62 9.56 21.46
N TYR A 160 -1.46 9.40 20.45
CA TYR A 160 -2.90 9.30 20.67
C TYR A 160 -3.23 8.11 21.59
N PRO A 161 -4.20 8.24 22.50
CA PRO A 161 -4.63 7.13 23.33
C PRO A 161 -5.07 5.95 22.46
N LYS A 162 -4.63 4.74 22.80
CA LYS A 162 -4.94 3.52 22.02
C LYS A 162 -6.45 3.28 21.88
N PHE A 163 -7.22 3.68 22.89
CA PHE A 163 -8.68 3.58 22.94
C PHE A 163 -9.41 4.87 22.53
N SER A 164 -8.69 5.85 21.98
CA SER A 164 -9.35 7.01 21.39
C SER A 164 -10.27 6.57 20.26
N LYS A 165 -11.46 7.19 20.16
CA LYS A 165 -12.45 6.86 19.11
C LYS A 165 -11.82 6.87 17.72
N ALA A 166 -11.00 7.89 17.43
CA ALA A 166 -10.31 8.03 16.15
C ALA A 166 -9.37 6.85 15.83
N ASN A 167 -8.55 6.41 16.81
CA ASN A 167 -7.62 5.30 16.60
C ASN A 167 -8.36 3.96 16.41
N VAL A 168 -9.45 3.74 17.15
CA VAL A 168 -10.28 2.53 17.02
C VAL A 168 -10.99 2.50 15.67
N ILE A 169 -11.63 3.61 15.26
CA ILE A 169 -12.30 3.72 13.96
C ILE A 169 -11.30 3.47 12.83
N ASN A 170 -10.12 4.11 12.87
CA ASN A 170 -9.10 3.87 11.86
C ASN A 170 -8.60 2.42 11.84
N GLY A 171 -8.45 1.78 13.01
CA GLY A 171 -8.08 0.36 13.07
C GLY A 171 -9.12 -0.55 12.40
N ILE A 172 -10.41 -0.28 12.58
CA ILE A 172 -11.50 -1.00 11.92
C ILE A 172 -11.50 -0.72 10.42
N LEU A 173 -11.44 0.55 10.00
CA LEU A 173 -11.39 0.95 8.59
C LEU A 173 -10.18 0.33 7.87
N MET A 174 -9.00 0.39 8.48
CA MET A 174 -7.78 -0.25 7.98
C MET A 174 -8.00 -1.74 7.76
N THR A 175 -8.66 -2.44 8.70
CA THR A 175 -8.97 -3.88 8.58
C THR A 175 -9.93 -4.15 7.42
N VAL A 176 -11.03 -3.40 7.32
CA VAL A 176 -12.06 -3.57 6.30
C VAL A 176 -11.52 -3.27 4.91
N VAL A 177 -10.89 -2.11 4.72
CA VAL A 177 -10.36 -1.71 3.42
C VAL A 177 -9.27 -2.66 2.96
N PHE A 178 -8.33 -3.03 3.85
CA PHE A 178 -7.28 -3.99 3.52
C PHE A 178 -7.87 -5.35 3.09
N PHE A 179 -8.88 -5.85 3.81
CA PHE A 179 -9.56 -7.09 3.42
C PHE A 179 -10.21 -6.98 2.04
N VAL A 180 -10.99 -5.92 1.78
CA VAL A 180 -11.72 -5.76 0.52
C VAL A 180 -10.75 -5.66 -0.67
N VAL A 181 -9.78 -4.75 -0.61
CA VAL A 181 -8.94 -4.44 -1.77
C VAL A 181 -7.79 -5.42 -1.99
N ARG A 182 -7.37 -6.17 -0.96
CA ARG A 182 -6.22 -7.10 -1.06
C ARG A 182 -6.56 -8.57 -0.88
N ILE A 183 -7.63 -8.94 -0.17
CA ILE A 183 -7.96 -10.34 0.15
C ILE A 183 -9.19 -10.81 -0.60
N ALA A 184 -10.30 -10.05 -0.53
CA ALA A 184 -11.52 -10.37 -1.25
C ALA A 184 -11.35 -10.27 -2.77
N SER A 185 -10.37 -9.49 -3.25
CA SER A 185 -10.00 -9.38 -4.65
C SER A 185 -9.19 -10.57 -5.19
N ILE A 186 -8.65 -11.44 -4.32
CA ILE A 186 -7.85 -12.60 -4.72
C ILE A 186 -8.70 -13.63 -5.48
N PRO A 187 -9.82 -14.18 -4.95
CA PRO A 187 -10.61 -15.18 -5.67
C PRO A 187 -11.07 -14.76 -7.08
N PRO A 188 -11.68 -13.58 -7.30
CA PRO A 188 -12.10 -13.18 -8.64
C PRO A 188 -10.91 -13.01 -9.59
N PHE A 189 -9.76 -12.55 -9.08
CA PHE A 189 -8.55 -12.43 -9.87
C PHE A 189 -8.00 -13.78 -10.35
N TYR A 190 -7.89 -14.78 -9.48
CA TYR A 190 -7.44 -16.12 -9.90
C TYR A 190 -8.49 -16.84 -10.77
N SER A 191 -9.79 -16.58 -10.55
CA SER A 191 -10.85 -17.06 -11.43
C SER A 191 -10.67 -16.51 -12.85
N TYR A 192 -10.39 -15.21 -12.99
CA TYR A 192 -10.07 -14.61 -14.27
C TYR A 192 -8.81 -15.23 -14.89
N MET A 193 -7.72 -15.33 -14.11
CA MET A 193 -6.46 -15.92 -14.58
C MET A 193 -6.65 -17.37 -15.07
N TYR A 194 -7.50 -18.15 -14.40
CA TYR A 194 -7.86 -19.51 -14.83
C TYR A 194 -8.68 -19.50 -16.13
N SER A 195 -9.64 -18.57 -16.27
CA SER A 195 -10.47 -18.46 -17.48
C SER A 195 -9.68 -18.14 -18.74
N VAL A 196 -8.58 -17.39 -18.61
CA VAL A 196 -7.70 -17.05 -19.73
C VAL A 196 -6.61 -18.09 -19.97
N PHE A 197 -6.38 -19.00 -19.01
CA PHE A 197 -5.33 -20.00 -19.10
C PHE A 197 -5.57 -20.94 -20.29
N GLY A 198 -4.55 -21.06 -21.16
CA GLY A 198 -4.64 -21.91 -22.36
C GLY A 198 -5.34 -21.28 -23.57
N THR A 199 -5.93 -20.09 -23.45
CA THR A 199 -6.47 -19.35 -24.59
C THR A 199 -5.37 -18.93 -25.57
N GLU A 200 -5.74 -18.66 -26.82
CA GLU A 200 -4.79 -18.14 -27.81
C GLU A 200 -4.22 -16.78 -27.37
N ALA A 201 -5.06 -15.93 -26.79
CA ALA A 201 -4.66 -14.65 -26.22
C ALA A 201 -3.60 -14.82 -25.13
N TYR A 202 -3.75 -15.80 -24.23
CA TYR A 202 -2.75 -16.11 -23.21
C TYR A 202 -1.46 -16.67 -23.81
N ARG A 203 -1.55 -17.60 -24.76
CA ARG A 203 -0.38 -18.18 -25.44
C ARG A 203 0.49 -17.11 -26.14
N ARG A 204 -0.14 -16.09 -26.70
CA ARG A 204 0.53 -14.95 -27.36
C ARG A 204 1.34 -14.04 -26.41
N LEU A 205 1.14 -14.14 -25.08
CA LEU A 205 1.94 -13.39 -24.11
C LEU A 205 3.41 -13.86 -24.09
N GLY A 206 3.68 -15.09 -24.49
CA GLY A 206 5.00 -15.70 -24.40
C GLY A 206 5.32 -16.19 -22.99
N PHE A 207 6.21 -17.19 -22.91
CA PHE A 207 6.51 -17.93 -21.69
C PHE A 207 7.01 -17.03 -20.55
N LEU A 208 7.84 -16.03 -20.88
CA LEU A 208 8.42 -15.12 -19.90
C LEU A 208 7.35 -14.27 -19.17
N ILE A 209 6.40 -13.69 -19.92
CA ILE A 209 5.34 -12.85 -19.34
C ILE A 209 4.37 -13.73 -18.54
N GLN A 210 4.01 -14.91 -19.06
CA GLN A 210 3.15 -15.87 -18.36
C GLN A 210 3.74 -16.25 -16.99
N PHE A 211 5.01 -16.65 -16.96
CA PHE A 211 5.68 -17.04 -15.73
C PHE A 211 5.85 -15.88 -14.75
N SER A 212 6.26 -14.71 -15.27
CA SER A 212 6.48 -13.50 -14.46
C SER A 212 5.18 -13.00 -13.83
N TRP A 213 4.09 -12.97 -14.60
CA TRP A 213 2.77 -12.58 -14.11
C TRP A 213 2.31 -13.48 -12.96
N ILE A 214 2.30 -14.80 -13.16
CA ILE A 214 1.85 -15.75 -12.13
C ILE A 214 2.70 -15.63 -10.87
N THR A 215 4.03 -15.66 -11.02
CA THR A 215 4.96 -15.67 -9.89
C THR A 215 4.87 -14.38 -9.07
N THR A 216 4.83 -13.22 -9.72
CA THR A 216 4.73 -11.93 -9.02
C THR A 216 3.42 -11.78 -8.26
N CYS A 217 2.30 -12.21 -8.85
CA CYS A 217 1.01 -12.18 -8.17
C CYS A 217 0.99 -13.07 -6.93
N VAL A 218 1.47 -14.31 -7.03
CA VAL A 218 1.53 -15.24 -5.89
C VAL A 218 2.36 -14.66 -4.74
N VAL A 219 3.55 -14.12 -5.04
CA VAL A 219 4.42 -13.51 -4.01
C VAL A 219 3.72 -12.35 -3.30
N LEU A 220 3.07 -11.47 -4.05
CA LEU A 220 2.34 -10.33 -3.50
C LEU A 220 1.13 -10.76 -2.66
N ASP A 221 0.40 -11.80 -3.08
CA ASP A 221 -0.78 -12.30 -2.38
C ASP A 221 -0.45 -13.01 -1.07
N VAL A 222 0.60 -13.84 -1.06
CA VAL A 222 1.09 -14.48 0.18
C VAL A 222 1.39 -13.41 1.22
N MET A 223 2.08 -12.35 0.83
CA MET A 223 2.42 -11.25 1.72
C MET A 223 1.19 -10.47 2.19
N ASN A 224 0.22 -10.20 1.30
CA ASN A 224 -1.05 -9.59 1.67
C ASN A 224 -1.79 -10.43 2.71
N VAL A 225 -1.84 -11.75 2.56
CA VAL A 225 -2.44 -12.67 3.54
C VAL A 225 -1.71 -12.60 4.89
N MET A 226 -0.37 -12.64 4.88
CA MET A 226 0.42 -12.50 6.11
C MET A 226 0.14 -11.17 6.85
N TRP A 227 0.06 -10.06 6.10
CA TRP A 227 -0.27 -8.76 6.66
C TRP A 227 -1.70 -8.70 7.18
N MET A 228 -2.67 -9.30 6.48
CA MET A 228 -4.05 -9.41 6.96
C MET A 228 -4.11 -10.14 8.30
N ILE A 229 -3.41 -11.26 8.45
CA ILE A 229 -3.36 -12.00 9.72
C ILE A 229 -2.81 -11.12 10.84
N LYS A 230 -1.75 -10.34 10.58
CA LYS A 230 -1.17 -9.39 11.57
C LYS A 230 -2.16 -8.28 11.93
N ILE A 231 -2.83 -7.70 10.93
CA ILE A 231 -3.82 -6.63 11.12
C ILE A 231 -5.01 -7.14 11.93
N SER A 232 -5.57 -8.30 11.58
CA SER A 232 -6.70 -8.93 12.29
C SER A 232 -6.37 -9.22 13.75
N LYS A 233 -5.19 -9.79 14.03
CA LYS A 233 -4.73 -10.02 15.41
C LYS A 233 -4.66 -8.72 16.21
N GLY A 234 -4.17 -7.65 15.60
CA GLY A 234 -4.16 -6.31 16.20
C GLY A 234 -5.55 -5.76 16.48
N CYS A 235 -6.47 -5.89 15.53
CA CYS A 235 -7.85 -5.42 15.64
C CYS A 235 -8.63 -6.16 16.73
N ILE A 236 -8.58 -7.50 16.73
CA ILE A 236 -9.23 -8.37 17.72
C ILE A 236 -8.77 -8.01 19.14
N LYS A 237 -7.45 -7.77 19.33
CA LYS A 237 -6.89 -7.35 20.63
C LYS A 237 -7.45 -6.02 21.11
N ILE A 238 -7.65 -5.04 20.22
CA ILE A 238 -8.22 -3.75 20.61
C ILE A 238 -9.70 -3.91 20.97
N ILE A 239 -10.46 -4.67 20.18
CA ILE A 239 -11.88 -4.93 20.45
C ILE A 239 -12.07 -5.68 21.77
N SER A 240 -11.24 -6.68 22.08
CA SER A 240 -11.31 -7.42 23.34
C SER A 240 -11.06 -6.52 24.54
N LEU A 241 -10.07 -5.62 24.45
CA LEU A 241 -9.74 -4.66 25.50
C LEU A 241 -10.87 -3.62 25.71
N LEU A 242 -11.48 -3.14 24.62
CA LEU A 242 -12.63 -2.24 24.70
C LEU A 242 -13.83 -2.91 25.39
N ARG A 243 -14.07 -4.19 25.10
CA ARG A 243 -15.13 -4.97 25.75
C ARG A 243 -14.87 -5.11 27.26
N GLN A 244 -13.63 -5.39 27.66
CA GLN A 244 -13.23 -5.46 29.07
C GLN A 244 -13.37 -4.12 29.79
N GLU A 245 -12.96 -3.01 29.15
CA GLU A 245 -13.10 -1.68 29.73
C GLU A 245 -14.57 -1.28 29.93
N LYS A 246 -15.43 -1.61 28.96
CA LYS A 246 -16.88 -1.37 29.06
C LYS A 246 -17.51 -2.19 30.19
N ALA A 247 -17.13 -3.46 30.33
CA ALA A 247 -17.60 -4.32 31.42
C ALA A 247 -17.18 -3.79 32.80
N ARG A 248 -15.92 -3.35 32.94
CA ARG A 248 -15.42 -2.74 34.19
C ARG A 248 -16.17 -1.46 34.56
N LYS A 249 -16.43 -0.58 33.59
CA LYS A 249 -17.22 0.65 33.82
C LYS A 249 -18.65 0.34 34.25
N SER A 250 -19.28 -0.67 33.63
CA SER A 250 -20.61 -1.14 34.03
C SER A 250 -20.65 -1.65 35.47
N LEU A 251 -19.63 -2.41 35.89
CA LEU A 251 -19.53 -2.96 37.25
C LEU A 251 -19.23 -1.88 38.31
N GLN A 252 -18.51 -0.81 37.95
CA GLN A 252 -18.30 0.33 38.85
C GLN A 252 -19.57 1.16 39.04
N ASN A 253 -20.33 1.40 37.96
CA ASN A 253 -21.55 2.18 38.03
C ASN A 253 -22.65 1.44 38.82
N GLY A 254 -22.78 0.11 38.69
CA GLY A 254 -23.75 -0.67 39.45
C GLY A 254 -23.39 -0.97 40.91
N LYS A 255 -22.27 -0.44 41.43
CA LYS A 255 -21.88 -0.52 42.86
C LYS A 255 -22.10 0.79 43.62
N LEU A 256 -22.54 1.84 42.92
CA LEU A 256 -22.81 3.17 43.48
C LEU A 256 -24.32 3.41 43.70
N ASP A 257 -25.15 2.40 43.43
CA ASP A 257 -26.59 2.32 43.72
C ASP A 257 -26.82 1.27 44.82
#